data_AF-A0A7C5NSR4-F1
#
_entry.id   AF-A0A7C5NSR4-F1
#
_cell.length_a   1.000
_cell.length_b   1.000
_cell.length_c   1.000
_cell.angle_alpha   90.00
_cell.angle_beta   90.00
_cell.angle_gamma   90.00
#
_symmetry.space_group_name_H-M   'P 1'
#
loop_
_entity.id
_entity.type
_entity.pdbx_description
1 polymer ?
#
loop_
_entity_poly.entity_id
_entity_poly.type
_entity_poly.pdbx_seq_one_letter_code
_entity_poly.pdbx_strand_id
1 'polypeptide(L)' 'MTRRAVLQRVRRAAVVVDGQRIAEIGPGLLILLGVGLGDTHTEAVWLADKC' A
#
# COMPACT_ATOMS: atom_id res chain seq x y z
N MET A 1 -14.95 -9.30 5.23
CA MET A 1 -13.83 -10.25 5.30
C MET A 1 -13.04 -10.26 3.98
N THR A 2 -12.45 -9.13 3.57
CA THR A 2 -11.61 -9.12 2.35
C THR A 2 -10.53 -8.04 2.43
N ARG A 3 -9.65 -8.09 3.44
CA ARG A 3 -8.41 -7.31 3.41
C ARG A 3 -7.42 -8.02 2.50
N ARG A 4 -7.02 -7.34 1.44
CA ARG A 4 -6.02 -7.86 0.50
C ARG A 4 -4.93 -6.82 0.36
N ALA A 5 -3.69 -7.26 0.53
CA ALA A 5 -2.52 -6.48 0.19
C ALA A 5 -1.76 -7.21 -0.91
N VAL A 6 -1.37 -6.49 -1.95
CA VAL A 6 -0.42 -6.99 -2.94
C VAL A 6 0.93 -6.34 -2.65
N LEU A 7 1.91 -7.16 -2.27
CA LEU A 7 3.26 -6.71 -2.00
C LEU A 7 4.10 -6.91 -3.26
N GLN A 8 4.70 -5.83 -3.75
CA GLN A 8 5.56 -5.84 -4.92
C GLN A 8 6.96 -5.39 -4.50
N ARG A 9 7.95 -6.28 -4.65
CA ARG A 9 9.35 -5.87 -4.52
C ARG A 9 9.77 -5.10 -5.76
N VAL A 10 10.23 -3.87 -5.57
CA VAL A 10 10.51 -2.93 -6.64
C VAL A 10 11.92 -2.39 -6.55
N ARG A 11 12.49 -2.03 -7.71
CA ARG A 11 13.71 -1.22 -7.79
C ARG A 11 13.41 0.28 -7.71
N ARG A 12 12.18 0.66 -8.06
CA ARG A 12 11.63 2.02 -7.99
C ARG A 12 10.11 1.97 -8.04
N ALA A 13 9.43 2.93 -7.41
CA ALA A 13 8.00 3.18 -7.60
C ALA A 13 7.70 4.69 -7.43
N ALA A 14 6.59 5.17 -7.99
CA ALA A 14 6.19 6.57 -7.92
C ALA A 14 4.67 6.73 -7.94
N VAL A 15 4.18 7.82 -7.37
CA VAL A 15 2.79 8.27 -7.45
C VAL A 15 2.73 9.52 -8.31
N VAL A 16 1.84 9.50 -9.31
CA VAL A 16 1.62 10.61 -10.24
C VAL A 16 0.14 11.01 -10.17
N VAL A 17 -0.12 12.29 -9.91
CA VAL A 17 -1.46 12.89 -9.88
C VAL A 17 -1.46 14.05 -10.87
N ASP A 18 -2.44 14.10 -11.78
CA ASP A 18 -2.54 15.13 -12.82
C ASP A 18 -1.25 15.34 -13.63
N GLY A 19 -0.54 14.23 -13.93
CA GLY A 19 0.72 14.25 -14.66
C GLY A 19 1.94 14.71 -13.86
N GLN A 20 1.77 15.14 -12.61
CA GLN A 20 2.85 15.54 -11.72
C GLN A 20 3.24 14.41 -10.77
N ARG A 21 4.54 14.13 -10.68
CA ARG A 21 5.06 13.17 -9.71
C ARG A 21 5.05 13.80 -8.31
N ILE A 22 4.25 13.25 -7.41
CA ILE A 22 4.08 13.77 -6.04
C ILE A 22 4.88 12.98 -5.00
N ALA A 23 5.26 11.75 -5.30
CA ALA A 23 6.05 10.89 -4.41
C ALA A 23 6.82 9.83 -5.21
N GLU A 24 7.96 9.40 -4.68
CA GLU A 24 8.74 8.30 -5.22
C GLU A 24 9.56 7.58 -4.15
N ILE A 25 9.90 6.32 -4.46
CA ILE A 25 10.82 5.49 -3.68
C ILE A 25 11.85 4.82 -4.59
N GLY A 26 13.02 4.55 -4.03
CA GLY A 26 14.05 3.69 -4.63
C GLY A 26 13.78 2.19 -4.42
N PRO A 27 14.81 1.36 -4.21
CA PRO A 27 14.61 -0.06 -3.91
C PRO A 27 13.78 -0.26 -2.64
N GLY A 28 12.76 -1.12 -2.70
CA GLY A 28 11.86 -1.35 -1.57
C GLY A 28 10.63 -2.18 -1.90
N LEU A 29 9.56 -1.97 -1.15
CA LEU A 29 8.25 -2.58 -1.37
C LEU A 29 7.24 -1.50 -1.78
N LEU A 30 6.44 -1.80 -2.81
CA LEU A 30 5.21 -1.11 -3.11
C LEU A 30 4.04 -1.98 -2.63
N ILE A 31 3.14 -1.40 -1.86
CA ILE A 31 1.96 -2.10 -1.32
C ILE A 31 0.71 -1.50 -1.95
N LEU A 32 -0.08 -2.33 -2.62
CA LEU A 32 -1.44 -1.99 -3.04
C LEU A 32 -2.42 -2.58 -2.04
N LEU A 33 -3.13 -1.71 -1.32
CA LEU A 33 -4.01 -2.09 -0.23
C LEU A 33 -5.48 -1.97 -0.63
N GLY A 34 -6.22 -3.08 -0.53
CA GLY A 34 -7.68 -3.10 -0.63
C GLY A 34 -8.33 -3.01 0.75
N VAL A 35 -9.18 -2.00 0.93
CA VAL A 35 -9.99 -1.78 2.15
C VAL A 35 -11.46 -1.96 1.80
N GLY A 36 -12.19 -2.71 2.62
CA GLY A 36 -13.61 -3.01 2.44
C GLY A 36 -14.50 -2.42 3.54
N LEU A 37 -15.82 -2.44 3.29
CA LEU A 37 -16.81 -2.08 4.31
C LEU A 37 -16.70 -3.02 5.53
N GLY A 38 -16.67 -2.42 6.72
CA GLY A 38 -16.54 -3.13 7.99
C GLY A 38 -15.10 -3.46 8.39
N ASP A 39 -14.09 -3.00 7.64
CA ASP A 39 -12.70 -3.02 8.13
C ASP A 39 -12.54 -2.08 9.31
N THR A 40 -11.81 -2.54 10.32
CA THR A 40 -11.64 -1.84 11.60
C THR A 40 -10.21 -1.35 11.79
N HIS A 41 -10.03 -0.41 12.71
CA HIS A 41 -8.72 0.11 13.08
C HIS A 41 -7.76 -1.00 13.55
N THR A 42 -8.24 -1.94 14.38
CA THR A 42 -7.42 -3.06 14.87
C THR A 42 -6.85 -3.90 13.73
N GLU A 43 -7.62 -4.06 12.66
CA GLU A 43 -7.21 -4.86 11.51
C GLU A 43 -6.24 -4.11 10.60
N ALA A 44 -6.35 -2.78 10.54
CA ALA A 44 -5.34 -1.93 9.91
C ALA A 44 -4.00 -1.98 10.66
N VAL A 45 -4.01 -1.90 11.99
CA VAL A 45 -2.81 -2.05 12.82
C VAL A 45 -2.19 -3.43 12.63
N TRP A 46 -2.99 -4.49 12.69
CA TRP A 46 -2.50 -5.84 12.46
C TRP A 46 -1.85 -6.01 11.09
N LEU A 47 -2.41 -5.39 10.04
CA LEU A 47 -1.85 -5.45 8.69
C LEU A 47 -0.55 -4.65 8.57
N ALA A 48 -0.47 -3.49 9.23
CA ALA A 48 0.73 -2.68 9.27
C ALA A 48 1.89 -3.42 9.96
N ASP A 49 1.63 -4.14 11.05
CA ASP A 49 2.64 -4.95 11.74
C ASP A 49 3.14 -6.15 10.91
N LYS A 50 2.34 -6.57 9.91
CA LYS A 50 2.66 -7.70 9.03
C LYS A 50 3.46 -7.32 7.79
N CYS A 51 3.50 -6.04 7.44
CA CYS A 51 4.14 -5.54 6.22
C CYS A 51 5.47 -4.85 6.56
#